data_AF-A0A7V8QNI0-F1
#
_entry.id   AF-A0A7V8QNI0-F1
#
_cell.length_a   1.000
_cell.length_b   1.000
_cell.length_c   1.000
_cell.angle_alpha   90.00
_cell.angle_beta   90.00
_cell.angle_gamma   90.00
#
_symmetry.space_group_name_H-M   'P 1'
#
loop_
_entity.id
_entity.type
_entity.pdbx_description
1 polymer ?
#
loop_
_entity_poly.entity_id
_entity_poly.type
_entity_poly.pdbx_seq_one_letter_code
_entity_poly.pdbx_strand_id
1 'polypeptide(L)'
;MSNQFGFIDIILLAMFAGFIILRLRNILGRKTGHQGKPMKRYFSKGIEVLKDIENNEAIKNGNVDEEAKKQFLKGAEIAYEQIITSFAKGDKKSLKGLLEKNMYARFSEVIDERENKQIKYETTFIGLKSSKIVEFKKIENIYKVTVNFVSELIT
;
A
#
# COMPACT_ATOMS: atom_id res chain seq x y z
N MET A 1 -63.93 28.43 13.77
CA MET A 1 -63.29 27.10 13.88
C MET A 1 -62.37 26.88 12.67
N SER A 2 -61.26 27.62 12.55
CA SER A 2 -60.37 27.58 11.36
C SER A 2 -58.87 27.55 11.69
N ASN A 3 -58.49 27.78 12.95
CA ASN A 3 -57.08 27.85 13.36
C ASN A 3 -56.47 26.47 13.70
N GLN A 4 -57.29 25.43 13.86
CA GLN A 4 -56.83 24.10 14.27
C GLN A 4 -56.14 23.32 13.13
N PHE A 5 -56.52 23.56 11.88
CA PHE A 5 -55.88 22.93 10.71
C PHE A 5 -54.44 23.42 10.49
N GLY A 6 -54.17 24.72 10.68
CA GLY A 6 -52.81 25.26 10.57
C GLY A 6 -51.85 24.71 11.63
N PHE A 7 -52.31 24.50 12.87
CA PHE A 7 -51.49 23.86 13.90
C PHE A 7 -51.15 22.41 13.56
N ILE A 8 -52.10 21.66 12.97
CA ILE A 8 -51.88 20.28 12.53
C ILE A 8 -50.81 20.23 11.44
N ASP A 9 -50.86 21.12 10.45
CA ASP A 9 -49.88 21.19 9.36
C ASP A 9 -48.48 21.52 9.86
N ILE A 10 -48.36 22.46 10.81
CA ILE A 10 -47.08 22.83 11.42
C ILE A 10 -46.48 21.64 12.18
N ILE A 11 -47.31 20.89 12.92
CA ILE A 11 -46.88 19.69 13.65
C ILE A 11 -46.44 18.60 12.66
N LEU A 12 -47.19 18.38 11.59
CA LEU A 12 -46.86 17.40 10.55
C LEU A 12 -45.53 17.73 9.85
N LEU A 13 -45.33 18.99 9.50
CA LEU A 13 -44.11 19.47 8.84
C LEU A 13 -42.90 19.32 9.77
N ALA A 14 -43.06 19.62 11.06
CA ALA A 14 -42.02 19.40 12.07
C ALA A 14 -41.65 17.91 12.23
N MET A 15 -42.64 17.01 12.23
CA MET A 15 -42.39 15.57 12.29
C MET A 15 -41.65 15.07 11.04
N PHE A 16 -42.03 15.53 9.85
CA PHE A 16 -41.38 15.15 8.60
C PHE A 16 -39.94 15.68 8.52
N ALA A 17 -39.71 16.94 8.92
CA ALA A 17 -38.38 17.54 8.99
C ALA A 17 -37.48 16.82 10.00
N GLY A 18 -37.99 16.51 11.19
CA GLY A 18 -37.27 15.73 12.21
C GLY A 18 -36.89 14.34 11.70
N PHE A 19 -37.83 13.66 11.00
CA PHE A 19 -37.57 12.37 10.37
C PHE A 19 -36.49 12.45 9.31
N ILE A 20 -36.53 13.45 8.41
CA ILE A 20 -35.51 13.65 7.38
C ILE A 20 -34.13 13.89 8.02
N ILE A 21 -34.03 14.71 9.07
CA ILE A 21 -32.75 14.99 9.75
C ILE A 21 -32.19 13.72 10.41
N LEU A 22 -33.02 12.96 11.13
CA LEU A 22 -32.61 11.69 11.73
C LEU A 22 -32.19 10.67 10.67
N ARG A 23 -32.95 10.59 9.57
CA ARG A 23 -32.68 9.68 8.46
C ARG A 23 -31.40 10.04 7.73
N LEU A 24 -31.15 11.32 7.44
CA LEU A 24 -29.90 11.80 6.86
C LEU A 24 -28.71 11.51 7.76
N ARG A 25 -28.83 11.76 9.07
CA ARG A 25 -27.79 11.44 10.06
C ARG A 25 -27.46 9.94 10.09
N ASN A 26 -28.47 9.07 9.89
CA ASN A 26 -28.28 7.62 9.89
C ASN A 26 -27.74 7.09 8.54
N ILE A 27 -28.15 7.67 7.42
CA ILE A 27 -27.74 7.27 6.06
C ILE A 27 -26.32 7.75 5.73
N LEU A 28 -25.95 8.98 6.12
CA LEU A 28 -24.62 9.49 5.80
C LEU A 28 -23.53 8.71 6.54
N GLY A 29 -23.84 8.12 7.69
CA GLY A 29 -22.93 7.26 8.42
C GLY A 29 -21.63 7.95 8.85
N ARG A 30 -20.92 7.36 9.82
CA ARG A 30 -19.62 7.88 10.27
C ARG A 30 -18.46 7.48 9.33
N LYS A 31 -18.73 7.29 8.04
CA LYS A 31 -17.70 6.91 7.07
C LYS A 31 -17.22 8.13 6.29
N THR A 32 -16.65 9.08 7.02
CA THR A 32 -15.71 10.01 6.41
C THR A 32 -14.44 9.23 6.05
N GLY A 33 -14.10 9.24 4.75
CA GLY A 33 -12.75 9.07 4.22
C GLY A 33 -12.07 7.71 4.43
N HIS A 34 -11.92 6.96 3.35
CA HIS A 34 -10.73 6.15 3.05
C HIS A 34 -10.01 5.53 4.25
N GLN A 35 -10.63 4.53 4.88
CA GLN A 35 -9.83 3.52 5.58
C GLN A 35 -9.20 2.63 4.52
N GLY A 36 -8.09 3.08 3.93
CA GLY A 36 -7.18 2.19 3.25
C GLY A 36 -6.91 1.03 4.21
N LYS A 37 -7.25 -0.20 3.80
CA LYS A 37 -7.05 -1.40 4.61
C LYS A 37 -5.65 -1.30 5.24
N PRO A 38 -5.50 -1.41 6.57
CA PRO A 38 -4.18 -1.34 7.17
C PRO A 38 -3.34 -2.44 6.53
N MET A 39 -2.26 -2.02 5.85
CA MET A 39 -1.17 -2.83 5.29
C MET A 39 -0.45 -3.69 6.38
N LYS A 40 -1.03 -3.80 7.59
CA LYS A 40 -0.51 -4.57 8.70
C LYS A 40 -0.33 -6.05 8.37
N ARG A 41 -1.12 -6.63 7.47
CA ARG A 41 -1.05 -8.09 7.24
C ARG A 41 0.21 -8.53 6.48
N TYR A 42 0.76 -7.72 5.58
CA TYR A 42 2.03 -8.01 4.90
C TYR A 42 3.24 -7.51 5.68
N PHE A 43 3.16 -6.34 6.31
CA PHE A 43 4.24 -5.80 7.14
C PHE A 43 4.51 -6.66 8.39
N SER A 44 3.48 -7.29 8.98
CA SER A 44 3.68 -8.27 10.06
C SER A 44 4.56 -9.43 9.62
N LYS A 45 4.39 -9.91 8.38
CA LYS A 45 5.21 -10.99 7.82
C LYS A 45 6.61 -10.51 7.45
N GLY A 46 6.75 -9.27 6.99
CA GLY A 46 8.06 -8.63 6.79
C GLY A 46 8.85 -8.47 8.08
N ILE A 47 8.22 -8.07 9.19
CA ILE A 47 8.85 -8.00 10.52
C ILE A 47 9.27 -9.39 11.02
N GLU A 48 8.44 -10.42 10.81
CA GLU A 48 8.82 -11.80 11.13
C GLU A 48 10.06 -12.24 10.34
N VAL A 49 10.12 -11.95 9.03
CA VAL A 49 11.29 -12.25 8.19
C VAL A 49 12.55 -11.48 8.64
N LEU A 50 12.42 -10.22 9.07
CA LEU A 50 13.55 -9.44 9.57
C LEU A 50 14.12 -10.00 10.89
N LYS A 51 13.27 -10.52 11.78
CA LYS A 51 13.70 -11.17 13.03
C LYS A 51 14.46 -12.48 12.77
N ASP A 52 14.12 -13.21 11.71
CA ASP A 52 14.81 -14.44 11.33
C ASP A 52 16.21 -14.15 10.73
N ILE A 53 16.44 -12.97 10.15
CA ILE A 53 17.73 -12.55 9.56
C ILE A 53 18.79 -12.29 10.65
N GLU A 54 18.39 -11.74 11.81
CA GLU A 54 19.32 -11.48 12.92
C GLU A 54 19.92 -12.75 13.54
N ASN A 55 19.26 -13.91 13.34
CA ASN A 55 19.66 -15.19 13.93
C ASN A 55 20.31 -16.17 12.93
N ASN A 56 20.59 -15.77 11.69
CA ASN A 56 20.95 -16.74 10.65
C ASN A 56 22.47 -17.04 10.55
N GLU A 57 22.87 -18.23 11.04
CA GLU A 57 24.23 -18.77 10.91
C GLU A 57 24.68 -19.03 9.45
N ALA A 58 23.75 -19.05 8.48
CA ALA A 58 24.04 -19.36 7.07
C ALA A 58 24.97 -18.36 6.36
N ILE A 59 25.20 -17.17 6.91
CA ILE A 59 26.11 -16.16 6.34
C ILE A 59 27.59 -16.57 6.52
N LYS A 60 27.91 -17.49 7.44
CA LYS A 60 29.30 -17.83 7.81
C LYS A 60 30.04 -18.77 6.84
N ASN A 61 29.36 -19.54 5.99
CA ASN A 61 29.98 -20.72 5.37
C ASN A 61 30.31 -20.64 3.87
N GLY A 62 30.24 -19.47 3.23
CA GLY A 62 30.82 -19.24 1.89
C GLY A 62 30.16 -19.95 0.70
N ASN A 63 29.38 -21.00 0.92
CA ASN A 63 28.37 -21.49 -0.01
C ASN A 63 27.10 -20.66 0.20
N VAL A 64 26.65 -19.94 -0.83
CA VAL A 64 25.35 -19.28 -0.81
C VAL A 64 24.30 -20.37 -0.80
N ASP A 65 23.88 -20.70 0.41
CA ASP A 65 22.89 -21.73 0.69
C ASP A 65 21.59 -21.45 -0.08
N GLU A 66 20.92 -22.51 -0.53
CA GLU A 66 19.61 -22.40 -1.17
C GLU A 66 18.60 -21.72 -0.23
N GLU A 67 18.80 -21.86 1.08
CA GLU A 67 18.04 -21.18 2.12
C GLU A 67 18.22 -19.65 2.08
N ALA A 68 19.45 -19.16 1.84
CA ALA A 68 19.72 -17.72 1.70
C ALA A 68 19.05 -17.14 0.46
N LYS A 69 19.05 -17.88 -0.65
CA LYS A 69 18.32 -17.48 -1.88
C LYS A 69 16.81 -17.39 -1.63
N LYS A 70 16.22 -18.37 -0.94
CA LYS A 70 14.78 -18.35 -0.56
C LYS A 70 14.45 -17.15 0.34
N GLN A 71 15.30 -16.85 1.32
CA GLN A 71 15.10 -15.70 2.21
C GLN A 71 15.20 -14.38 1.45
N PHE A 72 16.22 -14.23 0.60
CA PHE A 72 16.36 -13.05 -0.27
C PHE A 72 15.13 -12.87 -1.16
N LEU A 73 14.64 -13.95 -1.78
CA LEU A 73 13.47 -13.90 -2.66
C LEU A 73 12.24 -13.38 -1.91
N LYS A 74 11.97 -13.87 -0.69
CA LYS A 74 10.88 -13.36 0.15
C LYS A 74 11.01 -11.86 0.46
N GLY A 75 12.22 -11.40 0.80
CA GLY A 75 12.47 -9.98 1.04
C GLY A 75 12.27 -9.14 -0.23
N ALA A 76 12.69 -9.67 -1.38
CA ALA A 76 12.56 -9.01 -2.67
C ALA A 76 11.08 -8.88 -3.10
N GLU A 77 10.23 -9.87 -2.80
CA GLU A 77 8.78 -9.79 -3.02
C GLU A 77 8.14 -8.63 -2.24
N ILE A 78 8.50 -8.50 -0.96
CA ILE A 78 8.00 -7.42 -0.08
C ILE A 78 8.48 -6.06 -0.58
N ALA A 79 9.77 -5.95 -0.92
CA ALA A 79 10.35 -4.72 -1.44
C ALA A 79 9.68 -4.32 -2.77
N TYR A 80 9.41 -5.27 -3.65
CA TYR A 80 8.74 -5.03 -4.93
C TYR A 80 7.33 -4.46 -4.73
N GLU A 81 6.50 -5.07 -3.89
CA GLU A 81 5.17 -4.54 -3.54
C GLU A 81 5.28 -3.12 -2.97
N GLN A 82 6.21 -2.90 -2.04
CA GLN A 82 6.38 -1.60 -1.40
C GLN A 82 6.81 -0.52 -2.41
N ILE A 83 7.73 -0.83 -3.32
CA ILE A 83 8.15 0.11 -4.38
C ILE A 83 6.96 0.52 -5.25
N ILE A 84 6.19 -0.45 -5.75
CA ILE A 84 5.05 -0.18 -6.64
C ILE A 84 3.97 0.64 -5.92
N THR A 85 3.62 0.25 -4.70
CA THR A 85 2.56 0.94 -3.93
C THR A 85 3.00 2.33 -3.45
N SER A 86 4.25 2.52 -3.05
CA SER A 86 4.80 3.84 -2.70
C SER A 86 4.87 4.76 -3.91
N PHE A 87 5.25 4.24 -5.09
CA PHE A 87 5.29 5.02 -6.32
C PHE A 87 3.90 5.45 -6.79
N ALA A 88 2.89 4.59 -6.67
CA ALA A 88 1.50 4.95 -6.97
C ALA A 88 0.97 6.05 -6.05
N LYS A 89 1.32 5.99 -4.75
CA LYS A 89 0.91 6.96 -3.74
C LYS A 89 1.71 8.26 -3.72
N GLY A 90 2.82 8.35 -4.46
CA GLY A 90 3.74 9.47 -4.40
C GLY A 90 4.61 9.52 -3.13
N ASP A 91 4.73 8.41 -2.39
CA ASP A 91 5.52 8.36 -1.15
C ASP A 91 7.03 8.25 -1.44
N LYS A 92 7.65 9.40 -1.70
CA LYS A 92 9.10 9.49 -1.96
C LYS A 92 9.96 9.08 -0.77
N LYS A 93 9.46 9.25 0.46
CA LYS A 93 10.25 8.93 1.67
C LYS A 93 10.55 7.43 1.72
N SER A 94 9.53 6.60 1.48
CA SER A 94 9.68 5.15 1.43
C SER A 94 10.57 4.69 0.26
N LEU A 95 10.48 5.35 -0.90
CA LEU A 95 11.29 5.00 -2.08
C LEU A 95 12.79 5.25 -1.89
N LYS A 96 13.17 6.29 -1.15
CA LYS A 96 14.58 6.68 -0.96
C LYS A 96 15.44 5.58 -0.33
N GLY A 97 14.87 4.74 0.53
CA GLY A 97 15.57 3.63 1.18
C GLY A 97 15.59 2.33 0.38
N LEU A 98 14.72 2.20 -0.62
CA LEU A 98 14.55 0.98 -1.42
C LEU A 98 15.25 1.05 -2.78
N LEU A 99 15.50 2.26 -3.27
CA LEU A 99 16.03 2.51 -4.61
C LEU A 99 17.44 3.09 -4.54
N GLU A 100 18.26 2.72 -5.51
CA GLU A 100 19.53 3.40 -5.77
C GLU A 100 19.28 4.87 -6.13
N LYS A 101 20.23 5.75 -5.83
CA LYS A 101 20.13 7.21 -6.03
C LYS A 101 19.63 7.60 -7.43
N ASN A 102 20.18 6.98 -8.47
CA ASN A 102 19.81 7.28 -9.85
C ASN A 102 18.36 6.86 -10.15
N MET A 103 17.96 5.66 -9.71
CA MET A 103 16.59 5.18 -9.89
C MET A 103 15.57 6.01 -9.10
N TYR A 104 15.92 6.36 -7.85
CA TYR A 104 15.11 7.24 -7.02
C TYR A 104 14.86 8.60 -7.69
N ALA A 105 15.89 9.22 -8.27
CA ALA A 105 15.77 10.50 -8.95
C ALA A 105 14.73 10.44 -10.10
N ARG A 106 14.78 9.38 -10.91
CA ARG A 106 13.81 9.16 -11.99
C ARG A 106 12.39 8.95 -11.48
N PHE A 107 12.22 8.20 -10.40
CA PHE A 107 10.91 7.99 -9.79
C PHE A 107 10.35 9.28 -9.20
N SER A 108 11.19 10.07 -8.52
CA SER A 108 10.81 11.36 -7.95
C SER A 108 10.33 12.32 -9.02
N GLU A 109 11.08 12.44 -10.12
CA GLU A 109 10.75 13.31 -11.26
C GLU A 109 9.34 13.03 -11.80
N VAL A 110 9.00 11.75 -12.00
CA VAL A 110 7.67 11.35 -12.49
C VAL A 110 6.58 11.61 -11.45
N ILE A 111 6.87 11.45 -10.15
CA ILE A 111 5.92 11.78 -9.08
C ILE A 111 5.68 13.30 -9.05
N ASP A 112 6.74 14.10 -9.09
CA ASP A 112 6.68 15.57 -9.12
C ASP A 112 5.83 16.06 -10.31
N GLU A 113 6.03 15.48 -11.48
CA GLU A 113 5.26 15.82 -12.67
C GLU A 113 3.76 15.53 -12.49
N ARG A 114 3.41 14.39 -11.89
CA ARG A 114 2.01 14.03 -11.60
C ARG A 114 1.37 14.95 -10.57
N GLU A 115 2.09 15.27 -9.50
CA GLU A 115 1.62 16.18 -8.46
C GLU A 115 1.36 17.58 -9.02
N ASN A 116 2.28 18.10 -9.85
CA ASN A 116 2.13 19.39 -10.51
C ASN A 116 0.89 19.44 -11.44
N LYS A 117 0.56 18.30 -12.07
CA LYS A 117 -0.63 18.15 -12.92
C LYS A 117 -1.91 17.85 -12.12
N GLN A 118 -1.84 17.72 -10.79
CA GLN A 118 -2.93 17.31 -9.91
C GLN A 118 -3.61 15.99 -10.32
N ILE A 119 -2.85 15.09 -10.96
CA ILE A 119 -3.35 13.79 -11.39
C ILE A 119 -3.28 12.83 -10.21
N LYS A 120 -4.44 12.29 -9.81
CA LYS A 120 -4.53 11.21 -8.83
C LYS A 120 -4.56 9.86 -9.53
N TYR A 121 -3.72 8.95 -9.09
CA TYR A 121 -3.60 7.59 -9.61
C TYR A 121 -3.83 6.62 -8.46
N GLU A 122 -4.84 5.76 -8.56
CA GLU A 122 -5.14 4.76 -7.53
C GLU A 122 -4.70 3.37 -8.00
N THR A 123 -3.46 3.01 -7.70
CA THR A 123 -3.00 1.63 -7.95
C THR A 123 -3.23 0.74 -6.74
N THR A 124 -3.98 -0.34 -6.94
CA THR A 124 -4.13 -1.42 -5.96
C THR A 124 -3.26 -2.60 -6.37
N PHE A 125 -2.34 -3.00 -5.49
CA PHE A 125 -1.56 -4.22 -5.66
C PHE A 125 -2.41 -5.43 -5.23
N ILE A 126 -2.68 -6.37 -6.13
CA ILE A 126 -3.46 -7.58 -5.82
C ILE A 126 -2.53 -8.65 -5.23
N GLY A 127 -1.39 -8.91 -5.87
CA GLY A 127 -0.45 -9.92 -5.42
C GLY A 127 0.58 -10.33 -6.48
N LEU A 128 1.49 -11.21 -6.07
CA LEU A 128 2.46 -11.87 -6.94
C LEU A 128 1.94 -13.23 -7.41
N LYS A 129 1.97 -13.47 -8.72
CA LYS A 129 1.71 -14.78 -9.35
C LYS A 129 2.97 -15.65 -9.37
N SER A 130 4.13 -15.04 -9.58
CA SER A 130 5.41 -15.74 -9.63
C SER A 130 6.56 -14.82 -9.27
N SER A 131 7.58 -15.38 -8.62
CA SER A 131 8.87 -14.75 -8.38
C SER A 131 9.95 -15.80 -8.68
N LYS A 132 10.99 -15.42 -9.43
CA LYS A 132 12.08 -16.34 -9.77
C LYS A 132 13.41 -15.62 -9.84
N ILE A 133 14.40 -16.14 -9.13
CA ILE A 133 15.78 -15.68 -9.28
C ILE A 133 16.28 -16.15 -10.64
N VAL A 134 16.63 -15.20 -11.50
CA VAL A 134 17.24 -15.43 -12.81
C VAL A 134 18.74 -15.55 -12.67
N GLU A 135 19.33 -14.72 -11.81
CA GLU A 135 20.77 -14.65 -11.66
C GLU A 135 21.15 -14.29 -10.22
N PHE A 136 22.22 -14.91 -9.74
CA PHE A 136 22.81 -14.62 -8.44
C PHE A 136 24.33 -14.58 -8.60
N LYS A 137 24.91 -13.38 -8.51
CA LYS A 137 26.36 -13.15 -8.70
C LYS A 137 26.94 -12.50 -7.45
N LYS A 138 28.12 -12.97 -7.04
CA LYS A 138 28.95 -12.29 -6.05
C LYS A 138 30.03 -11.49 -6.80
N ILE A 139 30.05 -10.18 -6.58
CA ILE A 139 31.06 -9.27 -7.12
C ILE A 139 31.77 -8.68 -5.91
N GLU A 140 32.99 -9.15 -5.64
CA GLU A 140 33.74 -8.83 -4.43
C GLU A 140 32.92 -9.13 -3.16
N ASN A 141 32.49 -8.09 -2.43
CA ASN A 141 31.68 -8.18 -1.22
C ASN A 141 30.20 -7.85 -1.45
N ILE A 142 29.78 -7.65 -2.70
CA ILE A 142 28.40 -7.29 -3.05
C ILE A 142 27.74 -8.46 -3.78
N TYR A 143 26.55 -8.83 -3.33
CA TYR A 143 25.70 -9.77 -4.05
C TYR A 143 24.77 -9.00 -5.00
N LYS A 144 24.85 -9.33 -6.29
CA LYS A 144 23.95 -8.84 -7.33
C LYS A 144 22.98 -9.97 -7.69
N VAL A 145 21.70 -9.72 -7.44
CA VAL A 145 20.64 -10.71 -7.67
C VAL A 145 19.63 -10.12 -8.64
N THR A 146 19.32 -10.88 -9.69
CA THR A 146 18.29 -10.53 -10.67
C THR A 146 17.08 -11.40 -10.42
N VAL A 147 15.93 -10.78 -10.16
CA VAL A 147 14.66 -11.46 -9.89
C VAL A 147 13.66 -11.05 -10.95
N ASN A 148 12.96 -12.03 -11.50
CA ASN A 148 11.79 -11.82 -12.36
C ASN A 148 10.52 -11.96 -11.52
N PHE A 149 9.63 -10.97 -11.61
CA PHE A 149 8.34 -10.94 -10.93
C PHE A 149 7.20 -10.90 -11.94
N VAL A 150 6.16 -11.70 -11.69
CA VAL A 150 4.87 -11.61 -12.36
C VAL A 150 3.84 -11.21 -11.31
N SER A 151 3.31 -9.98 -11.40
CA SER A 151 2.35 -9.43 -10.44
C SER A 151 1.03 -9.06 -11.09
N GLU A 152 -0.03 -8.98 -10.29
CA GLU A 152 -1.35 -8.51 -10.68
C GLU A 152 -1.68 -7.19 -9.98
N LEU A 153 -2.14 -6.21 -10.76
CA LEU A 153 -2.36 -4.82 -10.34
C LEU A 153 -3.67 -4.31 -10.92
N ILE A 154 -4.39 -3.47 -10.18
CA ILE A 154 -5.51 -2.65 -10.66
C ILE A 154 -5.06 -1.19 -10.65
N THR A 155 -5.39 -0.43 -11.69
CA THR A 155 -4.98 0.96 -11.90
C THR A 155 -6.18 1.81 -12.28
#